data_AF-A0A382T3I4-F1
#
_entry.id   AF-A0A382T3I4-F1
#
_cell.length_a   1.000
_cell.length_b   1.000
_cell.length_c   1.000
_cell.angle_alpha   90.00
_cell.angle_beta   90.00
_cell.angle_gamma   90.00
#
_symmetry.space_group_name_H-M   'P 1'
#
loop_
_entity.id
_entity.type
_entity.pdbx_description
1 polymer ?
#
loop_
_entity_poly.entity_id
_entity_poly.type
_entity_poly.pdbx_seq_one_letter_code
_entity_poly.pdbx_strand_id
1 'polypeptide(L)'
;MARAGLSVVVAERNPWVGGGVITREVTLPGFKHDLYGSSHVWIHANEAFNEMKPELEQHGLKYIWAEDQITGHPNHDGPGIVVYKSIEKTVESISNYSIKDAQRYREIYDE
;
A
#
# COMPACT_ATOMS: atom_id res chain seq x y z
N MET A 1 2.10 -24.16 10.85
CA MET A 1 2.01 -24.92 12.12
C MET A 1 0.68 -25.66 12.25
N ALA A 2 -0.45 -24.98 12.46
CA ALA A 2 -1.75 -25.65 12.58
C ALA A 2 -2.15 -26.43 11.32
N ARG A 3 -1.97 -25.84 10.11
CA ARG A 3 -2.17 -26.54 8.82
C ARG A 3 -1.27 -27.77 8.64
N ALA A 4 -0.17 -27.87 9.38
CA ALA A 4 0.73 -29.02 9.35
C ALA A 4 0.36 -30.09 10.40
N GLY A 5 -0.82 -29.99 11.04
CA GLY A 5 -1.32 -30.96 12.02
C GLY A 5 -0.75 -30.83 13.42
N LEU A 6 -0.03 -29.74 13.72
CA LEU A 6 0.52 -29.50 15.06
C LEU A 6 -0.55 -28.93 16.00
N SER A 7 -0.49 -29.31 17.28
CA SER A 7 -1.23 -28.63 18.35
C SER A 7 -0.55 -27.28 18.63
N VAL A 8 -1.31 -26.18 18.50
CA VAL A 8 -0.76 -24.82 18.58
C VAL A 8 -1.51 -24.01 19.63
N VAL A 9 -0.75 -23.24 20.42
CA VAL A 9 -1.26 -22.19 21.31
C VAL A 9 -0.78 -20.84 20.79
N VAL A 10 -1.68 -19.86 20.72
CA VAL A 10 -1.35 -18.46 20.42
C VAL A 10 -1.34 -17.69 21.75
N ALA A 11 -0.17 -17.16 22.14
CA ALA A 11 -0.01 -16.33 23.33
C ALA A 11 0.17 -14.87 22.94
N GLU A 12 -0.84 -14.04 23.19
CA GLU A 12 -0.84 -12.62 22.90
C GLU A 12 -0.89 -11.84 24.23
N ARG A 13 -0.02 -10.84 24.36
CA ARG A 13 0.09 -10.02 25.59
C ARG A 13 -1.02 -8.98 25.66
N ASN A 14 -1.39 -8.41 24.52
CA ASN A 14 -2.38 -7.35 24.43
C ASN A 14 -3.79 -7.92 24.53
N PRO A 15 -4.80 -7.12 24.90
CA PRO A 15 -6.19 -7.56 24.91
C PRO A 15 -6.78 -7.70 23.48
N TRP A 16 -5.95 -7.59 22.45
CA TRP A 16 -6.30 -7.70 21.04
C TRP A 16 -5.20 -8.46 20.31
N VAL A 17 -5.57 -9.10 19.20
CA VAL A 17 -4.63 -9.77 18.28
C VAL A 17 -4.22 -8.84 17.13
N GLY A 18 -3.18 -9.25 16.38
CA GLY A 18 -2.82 -8.62 15.11
C GLY A 18 -1.47 -7.90 15.10
N GLY A 19 -0.89 -7.60 16.27
CA GLY A 19 0.40 -6.92 16.35
C GLY A 19 0.39 -5.58 15.60
N GLY A 20 1.24 -5.44 14.57
CA GLY A 20 1.27 -4.25 13.71
C GLY A 20 0.11 -4.14 12.72
N VAL A 21 -0.63 -5.23 12.49
CA VAL A 21 -1.78 -5.26 11.58
C VAL A 21 -3.05 -5.05 12.40
N ILE A 22 -3.25 -3.81 12.85
CA ILE A 22 -4.36 -3.48 13.75
C ILE A 22 -5.04 -2.17 13.36
N THR A 23 -6.37 -2.19 13.41
CA THR A 23 -7.23 -1.03 13.20
C THR A 23 -7.81 -0.56 14.54
N ARG A 24 -7.67 0.73 14.87
CA ARG A 24 -8.16 1.31 16.13
C ARG A 24 -8.70 2.72 15.94
N GLU A 25 -9.64 3.12 16.79
CA GLU A 25 -10.09 4.52 16.88
C GLU A 25 -9.21 5.25 17.91
N VAL A 26 -8.20 5.96 17.42
CA VAL A 26 -7.19 6.64 18.27
C VAL A 26 -7.30 8.16 18.27
N THR A 27 -8.28 8.72 17.54
CA THR A 27 -8.50 10.18 17.48
C THR A 27 -9.94 10.53 17.87
N LEU A 28 -10.90 10.30 16.98
CA LEU A 28 -12.32 10.62 17.19
C LEU A 28 -13.19 9.36 17.05
N PRO A 29 -14.34 9.27 17.74
CA PRO A 29 -15.27 8.14 17.58
C PRO A 29 -15.70 7.95 16.13
N GLY A 30 -15.69 6.69 15.67
CA GLY A 30 -16.00 6.31 14.29
C GLY A 30 -14.83 6.42 13.29
N PHE A 31 -13.72 7.06 13.67
CA PHE A 31 -12.54 7.19 12.80
C PHE A 31 -11.55 6.07 13.07
N LYS A 32 -11.44 5.13 12.12
CA LYS A 32 -10.57 3.98 12.20
C LYS A 32 -9.20 4.27 11.57
N HIS A 33 -8.14 4.00 12.33
CA HIS A 33 -6.75 4.17 11.92
C HIS A 33 -6.09 2.81 11.87
N ASP A 34 -5.40 2.54 10.76
CA ASP A 34 -4.36 1.53 10.74
C ASP A 34 -3.10 2.15 11.35
N LEU A 35 -2.46 1.44 12.29
CA LEU A 35 -1.34 2.00 13.03
C LEU A 35 0.03 1.73 12.40
N TYR A 36 0.20 0.69 11.59
CA TYR A 36 1.52 0.26 11.11
C TYR A 36 1.54 -0.51 9.77
N GLY A 37 0.42 -1.08 9.32
CA GLY A 37 0.36 -2.10 8.27
C GLY A 37 -0.45 -1.72 7.02
N SER A 38 -0.93 -0.48 6.89
CA SER A 38 -1.84 -0.10 5.80
C SER A 38 -1.24 -0.26 4.39
N SER A 39 0.07 -0.08 4.24
CA SER A 39 0.75 -0.06 2.95
C SER A 39 1.33 -1.43 2.58
N HIS A 40 0.54 -2.23 1.89
CA HIS A 40 0.90 -3.56 1.38
C HIS A 40 1.70 -3.52 0.05
N VAL A 41 2.70 -2.65 -0.06
CA VAL A 41 3.41 -2.39 -1.34
C VAL A 41 4.11 -3.63 -1.88
N TRP A 42 4.82 -4.36 -1.01
CA TRP A 42 5.67 -5.50 -1.40
C TRP A 42 5.14 -6.86 -0.97
N ILE A 43 4.04 -6.92 -0.22
CA ILE A 43 3.55 -8.20 0.34
C ILE A 43 3.19 -9.20 -0.76
N HIS A 44 2.77 -8.72 -1.92
CA HIS A 44 2.38 -9.54 -3.07
C HIS A 44 3.56 -10.20 -3.78
N ALA A 45 4.80 -9.76 -3.50
CA ALA A 45 6.01 -10.46 -3.95
C ALA A 45 6.38 -11.64 -3.05
N ASN A 46 5.67 -11.85 -1.93
CA ASN A 46 5.89 -12.97 -1.02
C ASN A 46 4.99 -14.16 -1.39
N GLU A 47 5.58 -15.23 -1.90
CA GLU A 47 4.84 -16.44 -2.30
C GLU A 47 4.06 -17.08 -1.14
N ALA A 48 4.60 -17.09 0.08
CA ALA A 48 3.86 -17.62 1.23
C ALA A 48 2.59 -16.81 1.52
N PHE A 49 2.61 -15.50 1.26
CA PHE A 49 1.40 -14.68 1.34
C PHE A 49 0.43 -15.04 0.22
N ASN A 50 0.91 -15.19 -1.02
CA ASN A 50 0.07 -15.54 -2.17
C ASN A 50 -0.60 -16.92 -2.00
N GLU A 51 0.06 -17.89 -1.39
CA GLU A 51 -0.52 -19.19 -1.02
C GLU A 51 -1.65 -19.06 0.03
N MET A 52 -1.50 -18.14 0.99
CA MET A 52 -2.51 -17.91 2.04
C MET A 52 -3.66 -17.00 1.60
N LYS A 53 -3.42 -16.13 0.61
CA LYS A 53 -4.34 -15.09 0.16
C LYS A 53 -5.76 -15.59 -0.12
N PRO A 54 -6.01 -16.73 -0.83
CA PRO A 54 -7.36 -17.20 -1.08
C PRO A 54 -8.16 -17.51 0.20
N GLU A 55 -7.51 -18.06 1.24
CA GLU A 55 -8.15 -18.31 2.53
C GLU A 55 -8.40 -16.99 3.28
N LEU A 56 -7.44 -16.05 3.23
CA LEU A 56 -7.63 -14.73 3.82
C LEU A 56 -8.79 -13.96 3.18
N GLU A 57 -8.97 -14.06 1.85
CA GLU A 57 -10.09 -13.47 1.13
C GLU A 57 -11.43 -14.08 1.57
N GLN A 58 -11.48 -15.39 1.84
CA GLN A 58 -12.66 -16.04 2.43
C GLN A 58 -12.96 -15.53 3.84
N HIS A 59 -11.93 -15.14 4.59
CA HIS A 59 -12.07 -14.50 5.91
C HIS A 59 -12.26 -12.97 5.85
N GLY A 60 -12.45 -12.40 4.66
CA GLY A 60 -12.85 -11.01 4.48
C GLY A 60 -11.72 -10.04 4.11
N LEU A 61 -10.52 -10.53 3.82
CA LEU A 61 -9.47 -9.69 3.24
C LEU A 61 -9.94 -9.14 1.88
N LYS A 62 -9.90 -7.82 1.74
CA LYS A 62 -10.20 -7.12 0.48
C LYS A 62 -9.10 -6.10 0.23
N TYR A 63 -8.43 -6.23 -0.90
CA TYR A 63 -7.50 -5.21 -1.36
C TYR A 63 -8.23 -4.11 -2.10
N ILE A 64 -7.93 -2.87 -1.71
CA ILE A 64 -8.33 -1.68 -2.44
C ILE A 64 -7.10 -1.24 -3.22
N TRP A 65 -7.23 -1.19 -4.54
CA TRP A 65 -6.16 -0.81 -5.44
C TRP A 65 -6.43 0.60 -5.96
N ALA A 66 -5.40 1.45 -5.93
CA ALA A 66 -5.46 2.69 -6.69
C ALA A 66 -5.51 2.34 -8.18
N GLU A 67 -6.43 2.96 -8.91
CA GLU A 67 -6.61 2.69 -10.34
C GLU A 67 -5.42 3.22 -11.14
N ASP A 68 -4.99 4.45 -10.85
CA ASP A 68 -3.97 5.15 -11.65
C ASP A 68 -2.89 5.87 -10.81
N GLN A 69 -3.24 6.55 -9.72
CA GLN A 69 -2.26 7.21 -8.85
C GLN A 69 -1.44 6.20 -8.05
N ILE A 70 -0.12 6.27 -8.11
CA ILE A 70 0.78 5.38 -7.37
C ILE A 70 1.25 6.07 -6.09
N THR A 71 1.79 7.28 -6.20
CA THR A 71 2.29 8.07 -5.07
C THR A 71 2.38 9.54 -5.46
N GLY A 72 2.39 10.44 -4.49
CA GLY A 72 2.53 11.87 -4.74
C GLY A 72 3.43 12.53 -3.70
N HIS A 73 4.18 13.54 -4.14
CA HIS A 73 4.94 14.42 -3.27
C HIS A 73 4.24 15.79 -3.23
N PRO A 74 3.71 16.22 -2.08
CA PRO A 74 3.09 17.53 -1.97
C PRO A 74 4.15 18.62 -2.15
N ASN A 75 3.78 19.72 -2.80
CA ASN A 75 4.59 20.92 -2.88
C ASN A 75 3.88 22.04 -2.13
N HIS A 76 4.65 22.93 -1.50
CA HIS A 76 4.10 24.13 -0.87
C HIS A 76 3.55 25.12 -1.91
N ASP A 77 4.23 25.24 -3.06
CA ASP A 77 3.95 26.29 -4.05
C ASP A 77 3.00 25.84 -5.18
N GLY A 78 2.42 24.64 -5.07
CA GLY A 78 1.57 24.07 -6.11
C GLY A 78 0.99 22.71 -5.75
N PRO A 79 0.26 22.05 -6.66
CA PRO A 79 -0.44 20.79 -6.38
C PRO A 79 0.48 19.59 -6.06
N GLY A 80 1.80 19.75 -6.12
CA GLY A 80 2.77 18.66 -6.01
C GLY A 80 2.93 17.88 -7.32
N ILE A 81 3.75 16.83 -7.26
CA ILE A 81 3.95 15.87 -8.36
C ILE A 81 3.28 14.55 -7.95
N VAL A 82 2.50 13.96 -8.86
CA VAL A 82 1.93 12.63 -8.70
C VAL A 82 2.53 11.71 -9.74
N VAL A 83 2.97 10.55 -9.31
CA VAL A 83 3.38 9.44 -10.18
C VAL A 83 2.17 8.56 -10.40
N TYR A 84 1.87 8.30 -11.67
CA TYR A 84 0.76 7.50 -12.14
C TYR A 84 1.26 6.19 -12.77
N LYS A 85 0.36 5.23 -12.95
CA LYS A 85 0.61 4.06 -13.81
C LYS A 85 0.73 4.47 -15.27
N SER A 86 -0.04 5.48 -15.69
CA SER A 86 0.13 6.10 -17.00
C SER A 86 1.42 6.92 -17.05
N ILE A 87 2.33 6.54 -17.95
CA ILE A 87 3.55 7.31 -18.21
C ILE A 87 3.23 8.73 -18.68
N GLU A 88 2.22 8.90 -19.54
CA GLU A 88 1.84 10.21 -20.07
C GLU A 88 1.41 11.18 -18.96
N LYS A 89 0.58 10.70 -18.02
CA LYS A 89 0.15 11.52 -16.87
C LYS A 89 1.29 11.83 -15.91
N THR A 90 2.22 10.90 -15.73
CA THR A 90 3.41 11.15 -14.91
C THR A 90 4.29 12.24 -15.54
N VAL A 91 4.54 12.15 -16.85
CA VAL A 91 5.29 13.15 -17.61
C VAL A 91 4.60 14.51 -17.56
N GLU A 92 3.28 14.56 -17.75
CA GLU A 92 2.48 15.79 -17.61
C GLU A 92 2.57 16.36 -16.18
N SER A 93 2.48 15.52 -15.15
CA SER A 93 2.59 15.99 -13.77
C SER A 93 3.96 16.61 -13.46
N ILE A 94 5.05 16.07 -14.02
CA ILE A 94 6.41 16.59 -13.84
C ILE A 94 6.61 17.87 -14.67
N SER A 95 6.05 17.94 -15.88
CA SER A 95 6.27 19.06 -16.81
C SER A 95 5.73 20.39 -16.28
N ASN A 96 4.72 20.35 -15.40
CA ASN A 96 4.23 21.50 -14.65
C ASN A 96 5.32 22.23 -13.83
N TYR A 97 6.42 21.55 -13.50
CA TYR A 97 7.55 22.11 -12.76
C TYR A 97 8.83 22.13 -13.59
N SER A 98 9.06 21.12 -14.43
CA SER A 98 10.27 21.02 -15.26
C SER A 98 10.00 20.19 -16.51
N ILE A 99 9.92 20.87 -17.66
CA ILE A 99 9.80 20.22 -18.98
C ILE A 99 11.01 19.33 -19.25
N LYS A 100 12.21 19.76 -18.84
CA LYS A 100 13.45 19.00 -19.03
C LYS A 100 13.43 17.68 -18.26
N ASP A 101 12.99 17.70 -17.00
CA ASP A 101 12.93 16.48 -16.20
C ASP A 101 11.80 15.55 -16.65
N ALA A 102 10.68 16.10 -17.12
CA ALA A 102 9.61 15.32 -17.73
C ALA A 102 10.08 14.57 -18.97
N GLN A 103 10.84 15.23 -19.85
CA GLN A 103 11.49 14.61 -21.01
C GLN A 103 12.46 13.51 -20.58
N ARG A 104 13.35 13.80 -19.61
CA ARG A 104 14.32 12.82 -19.13
C ARG A 104 13.64 11.61 -18.48
N TYR A 105 12.55 11.81 -17.75
CA TYR A 105 11.77 10.72 -17.16
C TYR A 105 11.21 9.80 -18.25
N ARG A 106 10.69 10.38 -19.35
CA ARG A 106 10.20 9.58 -20.48
C ARG A 106 11.31 8.77 -21.15
N GLU A 107 12.47 9.39 -21.40
CA GLU A 107 13.62 8.69 -21.98
C GLU A 107 14.04 7.49 -21.13
N ILE A 108 14.05 7.61 -19.80
CA ILE A 108 14.41 6.51 -18.89
C ILE A 108 13.34 5.42 -18.90
N TYR A 109 12.05 5.77 -19.02
CA TYR A 109 10.97 4.79 -19.07
C TYR A 109 10.98 3.96 -20.37
N ASP A 110 11.37 4.58 -21.48
CA ASP A 110 11.41 3.93 -22.79
C ASP A 110 12.66 3.06 -23.01
N GLU A 111 13.67 3.13 -22.11
CA GLU A 111 14.88 2.28 -22.08
C GLU A 111 14.60 0.88 -21.50
#